data_AF-A0A068T373-F1
#
_entry.id   AF-A0A068T373-F1
#
_cell.length_a   1.000
_cell.length_b   1.000
_cell.length_c   1.000
_cell.angle_alpha   90.00
_cell.angle_beta   90.00
_cell.angle_gamma   90.00
#
_symmetry.space_group_name_H-M   'P 1'
#
loop_
_entity.id
_entity.type
_entity.pdbx_description
1 polymer ?
#
loop_
_entity_poly.entity_id
_entity_poly.type
_entity_poly.pdbx_seq_one_letter_code
_entity_poly.pdbx_strand_id
1 'polypeptide(L)'
;MPRFIERIPTGGYGYLSTVPDHMILMAECLACGVQREMERERLKKAVRGLEGIREMGTRLRCEACGEKNAKLMTGYYARAENEKSPAAG
;
A
#
# COMPACT_ATOMS: atom_id res chain seq x y z
N MET A 1 -5.23 14.13 13.15
CA MET A 1 -4.27 13.48 12.23
C MET A 1 -5.05 12.88 11.07
N PRO A 2 -4.60 13.05 9.82
CA PRO A 2 -5.24 12.39 8.69
C PRO A 2 -5.09 10.87 8.83
N ARG A 3 -6.15 10.12 8.52
CA ARG A 3 -6.15 8.65 8.59
C ARG A 3 -5.95 8.09 7.18
N PHE A 4 -5.09 7.09 7.04
CA PHE A 4 -4.97 6.35 5.78
C PHE A 4 -6.22 5.50 5.57
N ILE A 5 -6.85 5.67 4.41
CA ILE A 5 -7.98 4.85 3.97
C ILE A 5 -7.49 3.97 2.82
N GLU A 6 -7.46 2.67 3.06
CA GLU A 6 -7.17 1.68 2.02
C GLU A 6 -8.28 1.73 0.97
N ARG A 7 -7.90 1.85 -0.30
CA ARG A 7 -8.82 1.82 -1.44
C ARG A 7 -8.48 0.64 -2.33
N ILE A 8 -9.28 -0.40 -2.26
CA ILE A 8 -9.17 -1.58 -3.11
C ILE A 8 -10.26 -1.50 -4.18
N PRO A 9 -9.93 -1.33 -5.48
CA PRO A 9 -10.92 -1.35 -6.55
C PRO A 9 -11.51 -2.75 -6.66
N THR A 10 -12.71 -2.87 -7.22
CA THR A 10 -13.32 -4.17 -7.54
C THR A 10 -12.39 -4.96 -8.47
N GLY A 11 -11.82 -6.07 -7.97
CA GLY A 11 -10.80 -6.87 -8.67
C GLY A 11 -9.35 -6.64 -8.21
N GLY A 12 -9.09 -5.60 -7.42
CA GLY A 12 -7.78 -5.25 -6.86
C GLY A 12 -6.82 -4.64 -7.88
N TYR A 13 -5.85 -3.85 -7.42
CA TYR A 13 -4.69 -3.48 -8.23
C TYR A 13 -3.75 -4.68 -8.24
N GLY A 14 -3.97 -5.63 -9.15
CA GLY A 14 -3.12 -6.83 -9.25
C GLY A 14 -1.63 -6.49 -9.38
N TYR A 15 -1.31 -5.32 -9.96
CA TYR A 15 0.03 -4.89 -10.32
C TYR A 15 0.31 -3.44 -9.89
N LEU A 16 1.57 -3.11 -9.58
CA LEU A 16 1.96 -1.74 -9.22
C LEU A 16 1.71 -0.75 -10.37
N SER A 17 1.87 -1.20 -11.62
CA SER A 17 1.64 -0.39 -12.83
C SER A 17 0.19 0.05 -13.01
N THR A 18 -0.78 -0.68 -12.44
CA THR A 18 -2.21 -0.32 -12.52
C THR A 18 -2.66 0.59 -11.40
N VAL A 19 -1.82 0.82 -10.39
CA VAL A 19 -2.10 1.78 -9.32
C VAL A 19 -1.84 3.20 -9.85
N PRO A 20 -2.81 4.13 -9.79
CA PRO A 20 -2.60 5.53 -10.14
C PRO A 20 -1.46 6.19 -9.35
N ASP A 21 -0.71 7.10 -9.98
CA ASP A 21 0.44 7.77 -9.34
C ASP A 21 0.07 8.66 -8.15
N HIS A 22 -1.15 9.20 -8.12
CA HIS A 22 -1.63 10.03 -7.01
C HIS A 22 -2.07 9.22 -5.78
N MET A 23 -2.09 7.89 -5.85
CA MET A 23 -2.41 7.04 -4.72
C MET A 23 -1.19 6.80 -3.84
N ILE A 24 -1.41 6.82 -2.53
CA ILE A 24 -0.40 6.49 -1.54
C ILE A 24 -0.23 4.98 -1.48
N LEU A 25 1.01 4.51 -1.43
CA LEU A 25 1.35 3.12 -1.16
C LEU A 25 1.73 2.98 0.32
N MET A 26 1.14 2.03 1.01
CA MET A 26 1.38 1.78 2.43
C MET A 26 1.79 0.32 2.60
N ALA A 27 2.91 0.06 3.26
CA ALA A 27 3.28 -1.29 3.68
C ALA A 27 2.92 -1.49 5.15
N GLU A 28 2.24 -2.59 5.45
CA GLU A 28 1.97 -3.03 6.82
C GLU A 28 2.71 -4.33 7.09
N CYS A 29 3.56 -4.36 8.12
CA CYS A 29 4.21 -5.59 8.53
C CYS A 29 3.21 -6.53 9.20
N LEU A 30 3.07 -7.75 8.68
CA LEU A 30 2.12 -8.73 9.23
C LEU A 30 2.56 -9.35 10.56
N ALA A 31 3.81 -9.12 10.98
CA ALA A 31 4.33 -9.62 12.25
C ALA A 31 4.22 -8.62 13.41
N CYS A 32 4.45 -7.33 13.14
CA CYS A 32 4.44 -6.30 14.19
C CYS A 32 3.38 -5.21 13.99
N GLY A 33 2.65 -5.23 12.87
CA GLY A 33 1.60 -4.26 12.56
C GLY A 33 2.09 -2.86 12.21
N VAL A 34 3.41 -2.62 12.16
CA VAL A 34 3.93 -1.30 11.80
C VAL A 34 3.53 -0.95 10.37
N GLN A 35 3.01 0.26 10.18
CA GLN A 35 2.64 0.80 8.89
C GLN A 35 3.66 1.84 8.45
N ARG A 36 4.05 1.80 7.17
CA ARG A 36 4.97 2.75 6.58
C ARG A 36 4.59 3.10 5.16
N GLU A 37 4.60 4.40 4.87
CA GLU A 37 4.44 4.89 3.53
C GLU A 37 5.63 4.50 2.65
N MET A 38 5.32 3.94 1.50
CA MET A 38 6.30 3.46 0.54
C MET A 38 6.31 4.38 -0.67
N GLU A 39 7.48 4.86 -1.03
CA GLU A 39 7.66 5.58 -2.28
C GLU A 39 7.68 4.57 -3.44
N ARG A 40 6.93 4.88 -4.51
CA ARG A 40 6.78 4.00 -5.68
C ARG A 40 8.12 3.64 -6.33
N GLU A 41 9.06 4.58 -6.44
CA GLU A 41 10.36 4.29 -7.06
C GLU A 41 11.24 3.41 -6.17
N ARG A 42 11.28 3.69 -4.85
CA ARG A 42 11.88 2.76 -3.88
C ARG A 42 11.29 1.36 -3.99
N LEU A 43 9.97 1.24 -4.13
CA LEU A 43 9.32 -0.06 -4.28
C LEU A 43 9.82 -0.75 -5.56
N LYS A 44 9.73 -0.10 -6.72
CA LYS A 44 10.23 -0.64 -8.00
C LYS A 44 11.69 -1.12 -7.91
N LYS A 45 12.54 -0.40 -7.17
CA LYS A 45 13.95 -0.75 -6.96
C LYS A 45 14.13 -1.92 -5.98
N ALA A 46 13.29 -2.02 -4.95
CA ALA A 46 13.40 -3.06 -3.91
C ALA A 46 12.95 -4.44 -4.40
N VAL A 47 11.95 -4.48 -5.28
CA VAL A 47 11.31 -5.71 -5.75
C VAL A 47 11.49 -5.91 -7.27
N ARG A 48 12.70 -5.64 -7.77
CA ARG A 48 13.06 -5.76 -9.20
C ARG A 48 12.49 -7.03 -9.82
N GLY A 49 11.71 -6.87 -10.90
CA GLY A 49 11.12 -7.97 -11.66
C GLY A 49 9.80 -8.51 -11.10
N LEU A 50 9.35 -8.04 -9.93
CA LEU A 50 7.98 -8.28 -9.49
C LEU A 50 7.11 -7.15 -10.02
N GLU A 51 5.97 -7.51 -10.61
CA GLU A 51 4.96 -6.53 -11.00
C GLU A 51 3.75 -6.57 -10.05
N GLY A 52 3.52 -7.70 -9.38
CA GLY A 52 2.33 -7.95 -8.58
C GLY A 52 2.41 -7.42 -7.15
N ILE A 53 1.45 -6.58 -6.73
CA ILE A 53 1.44 -5.91 -5.42
C ILE A 53 1.57 -6.89 -4.25
N ARG A 54 0.84 -8.02 -4.32
CA ARG A 54 0.87 -9.06 -3.28
C ARG A 54 2.25 -9.70 -3.15
N GLU A 55 2.87 -10.01 -4.27
CA GLU A 55 4.19 -10.65 -4.32
C GLU A 55 5.29 -9.68 -3.87
N MET A 56 5.14 -8.40 -4.17
CA MET A 56 6.05 -7.37 -3.65
C MET A 56 6.03 -7.34 -2.11
N GLY A 57 4.84 -7.43 -1.51
CA GLY A 57 4.66 -7.43 -0.06
C GLY A 57 5.42 -8.55 0.66
N THR A 58 5.47 -9.76 0.09
CA THR A 58 6.17 -10.91 0.70
C THR A 58 7.69 -10.75 0.72
N ARG A 59 8.24 -9.85 -0.09
CA ARG A 59 9.69 -9.59 -0.14
C ARG A 59 10.12 -8.35 0.65
N LEU A 60 9.16 -7.53 1.10
CA LEU A 60 9.47 -6.34 1.89
C LEU A 60 9.90 -6.73 3.29
N ARG A 61 11.06 -6.19 3.70
CA ARG A 61 11.57 -6.33 5.06
C ARG A 61 11.08 -5.19 5.93
N CYS A 62 10.51 -5.53 7.07
CA CYS A 62 10.15 -4.56 8.10
C CYS A 62 11.43 -3.99 8.75
N GLU A 63 11.56 -2.66 8.79
CA GLU A 63 12.71 -2.01 9.45
C GLU A 63 12.60 -2.01 10.99
N ALA A 64 11.41 -2.21 11.55
CA ALA A 64 11.20 -2.25 12.99
C ALA A 64 11.49 -3.62 13.61
N CYS A 65 10.98 -4.71 13.02
CA CYS A 65 11.14 -6.07 13.56
C CYS A 65 12.04 -6.97 12.70
N GLY A 66 12.42 -6.55 11.50
CA GLY A 66 13.29 -7.32 10.61
C GLY A 66 12.60 -8.42 9.78
N GLU A 67 11.32 -8.71 10.04
CA GLU A 67 10.54 -9.76 9.35
C GLU A 67 10.32 -9.45 7.86
N LYS A 68 10.30 -10.48 7.01
CA LYS A 68 10.05 -10.37 5.57
C LYS A 68 8.65 -10.85 5.22
N ASN A 69 7.67 -10.10 5.67
CA ASN A 69 6.28 -10.37 5.36
C ASN A 69 5.43 -9.12 5.60
N ALA A 70 5.11 -8.39 4.54
CA ALA A 70 4.27 -7.20 4.60
C ALA A 70 3.09 -7.29 3.63
N LYS A 71 1.97 -6.67 4.01
CA LYS A 71 0.86 -6.38 3.11
C LYS A 71 1.11 -5.01 2.47
N LEU A 72 1.18 -4.97 1.14
CA LEU A 72 1.19 -3.71 0.41
C LEU A 72 -0.26 -3.27 0.13
N MET A 73 -0.58 -2.05 0.53
CA MET A 73 -1.89 -1.43 0.44
C MET A 73 -1.80 -0.16 -0.41
N THR A 74 -2.90 0.21 -1.04
CA THR A 74 -3.00 1.45 -1.81
C THR A 74 -4.17 2.26 -1.26
N GLY A 75 -4.06 3.58 -1.24
CA GLY A 75 -5.07 4.40 -0.60
C GLY A 75 -4.78 5.89 -0.67
N TYR A 76 -5.44 6.63 0.22
CA TYR A 76 -5.28 8.08 0.35
C TYR A 76 -5.44 8.48 1.82
N TYR A 77 -4.91 9.64 2.18
CA TYR A 77 -5.14 10.23 3.49
C TYR A 77 -6.47 10.99 3.47
N ALA A 78 -7.44 10.53 4.25
CA ALA A 78 -8.67 11.26 4.48
C ALA A 78 -8.53 12.13 5.73
N ARG A 79 -9.04 13.36 5.66
CA ARG A 79 -9.37 14.12 6.87
C ARG A 79 -10.62 13.50 7.48
N ALA A 80 -10.71 13.49 8.82
CA ALA A 80 -11.83 12.93 9.57
C ALA A 80 -13.22 13.50 9.16
N GLU A 81 -13.23 14.60 8.43
CA GLU A 81 -14.41 15.36 8.00
C GLU A 81 -15.01 14.84 6.67
N ASN A 82 -14.27 14.02 5.91
CA ASN A 82 -14.62 13.59 4.54
C ASN A 82 -15.00 12.10 4.41
N GLU A 83 -15.38 11.44 5.51
CA GLU A 83 -15.75 10.01 5.52
C GLU A 83 -17.10 9.71 4.82
N LYS A 84 -17.79 10.72 4.27
CA LYS A 84 -18.90 10.53 3.34
C LYS A 84 -18.37 10.16 1.94
N SER A 85 -18.04 8.89 1.81
CA SER A 85 -18.01 8.07 0.60
C SER A 85 -18.61 8.74 -0.66
N PRO A 86 -17.88 8.85 -1.79
CA PRO A 86 -18.58 8.94 -3.07
C PRO A 86 -19.13 7.54 -3.34
N ALA A 87 -20.42 7.35 -3.04
CA ALA A 87 -21.21 6.30 -3.64
C ALA A 87 -21.01 6.37 -5.15
N ALA A 88 -20.76 5.22 -5.76
CA ALA A 88 -20.76 5.04 -7.20
C ALA A 88 -22.03 5.66 -7.78
N GLY A 89 -21.85 6.62 -8.69
CA GLY A 89 -22.90 7.09 -9.60
C GLY A 89 -22.96 6.22 -10.84
#